data_AF-A0A4P0Y3V7-F1
#
_entry.id   AF-A0A4P0Y3V7-F1
#
_cell.length_a   1.000
_cell.length_b   1.000
_cell.length_c   1.000
_cell.angle_alpha   90.00
_cell.angle_beta   90.00
_cell.angle_gamma   90.00
#
_symmetry.space_group_name_H-M   'P 1'
#
loop_
_entity.id
_entity.type
_entity.pdbx_description
1 polymer ?
#
loop_
_entity_poly.entity_id
_entity_poly.type
_entity_poly.pdbx_seq_one_letter_code
_entity_poly.pdbx_strand_id
1 'polypeptide(L)' 'MKRLPLAGSFALALRSALSAQPLMSVGYFNGGGDVTAGPGGDIDKLDVRQITHLNYSFGPYL' A
#
# COMPACT_ATOMS: atom_id res chain seq x y z
N MET A 1 31.71 -33.61 -12.46
CA MET A 1 31.10 -32.27 -12.35
C MET A 1 29.59 -32.44 -12.20
N LYS A 2 29.00 -32.01 -11.07
CA LYS A 2 27.57 -32.19 -10.76
C LYS A 2 26.76 -31.14 -11.52
N ARG A 3 25.98 -31.57 -12.52
CA ARG A 3 25.19 -30.68 -13.38
C ARG A 3 24.03 -30.10 -12.56
N LEU A 4 24.01 -28.79 -12.35
CA LEU A 4 22.84 -28.11 -11.78
C LEU A 4 21.63 -28.36 -12.69
N PRO A 5 20.44 -28.67 -12.15
CA PRO A 5 19.28 -28.96 -12.99
C PRO A 5 18.85 -27.68 -13.72
N LEU A 6 19.11 -27.64 -15.03
CA LEU A 6 18.80 -26.54 -15.95
C LEU A 6 17.33 -26.08 -15.87
N ALA A 7 16.43 -27.01 -15.52
CA ALA A 7 15.02 -26.74 -15.32
C ALA A 7 14.74 -25.81 -14.12
N GLY A 8 15.52 -25.90 -13.04
CA GLY A 8 15.34 -25.05 -11.85
C GLY A 8 15.72 -23.59 -12.11
N SER A 9 16.78 -23.37 -12.89
CA SER A 9 17.25 -22.03 -13.25
C SER A 9 16.26 -21.29 -14.18
N PHE A 10 15.58 -22.02 -15.05
CA PHE A 10 14.59 -21.46 -15.97
C PHE A 10 13.31 -21.02 -15.25
N ALA A 11 12.80 -21.83 -14.32
CA ALA A 11 11.63 -21.49 -13.52
C ALA A 11 11.87 -20.25 -12.63
N LEU A 12 13.08 -20.11 -12.08
CA LEU A 12 13.46 -18.94 -11.28
C LEU A 12 13.54 -17.67 -12.15
N ALA A 13 14.13 -17.76 -13.36
CA ALA A 13 14.21 -16.64 -14.30
C ALA A 13 12.83 -16.17 -14.80
N LEU A 14 11.92 -17.11 -15.10
CA LEU A 14 10.55 -16.79 -15.53
C LEU A 14 9.76 -16.07 -14.43
N ARG A 15 10.00 -16.45 -13.16
CA ARG A 15 9.36 -15.83 -12.00
C ARG A 15 9.86 -14.41 -11.73
N SER A 16 11.12 -14.12 -12.04
CA SER A 16 11.68 -12.76 -11.99
C SER A 16 11.12 -11.86 -13.10
N ALA A 17 10.90 -12.42 -14.29
CA ALA A 17 10.35 -11.69 -15.44
C ALA A 17 8.86 -11.35 -15.28
N LEU A 18 8.12 -12.12 -14.46
CA LEU A 18 6.69 -11.94 -14.19
C LEU A 18 6.45 -11.31 -12.80
N SER A 19 7.23 -10.27 -12.46
CA SER A 19 7.01 -9.50 -11.23
C SER A 19 5.65 -8.79 -11.29
N ALA A 20 4.84 -8.92 -10.24
CA ALA A 20 3.62 -8.14 -10.09
C ALA A 20 3.97 -6.64 -10.00
N GLN A 21 3.14 -5.82 -10.65
CA GLN A 21 3.23 -4.37 -10.52
C GLN A 21 2.78 -3.97 -9.09
N PRO A 22 3.47 -3.05 -8.41
CA PRO A 22 3.02 -2.55 -7.12
C PRO A 22 1.69 -1.80 -7.29
N LEU A 23 0.69 -2.17 -6.48
CA LEU A 23 -0.58 -1.43 -6.40
C LEU A 23 -0.52 -0.42 -5.25
N MET A 24 -1.35 0.62 -5.34
CA MET A 24 -1.51 1.59 -4.25
C MET A 24 -2.77 1.29 -3.43
N SER A 25 -2.64 1.42 -2.11
CA SER A 25 -3.75 1.44 -1.15
C SER A 25 -3.78 2.83 -0.51
N VAL A 26 -4.74 3.66 -0.93
CA VAL A 26 -4.83 5.07 -0.52
C VAL A 26 -6.01 5.23 0.44
N GLY A 27 -5.71 5.48 1.71
CA GLY A 27 -6.72 5.77 2.72
C GLY A 27 -6.96 7.26 2.87
N TYR A 28 -8.23 7.69 2.96
CA TYR A 28 -8.59 9.03 3.42
C TYR A 28 -8.93 8.99 4.89
N PHE A 29 -8.35 9.91 5.67
CA PHE A 29 -8.63 10.03 7.09
C PHE A 29 -9.25 11.38 7.39
N ASN A 30 -10.46 11.36 7.94
CA ASN A 30 -11.13 12.55 8.45
C ASN A 30 -10.51 12.95 9.79
N GLY A 31 -9.50 13.81 9.77
CA GLY A 31 -8.88 14.36 10.98
C GLY A 31 -9.39 15.74 11.36
N GLY A 32 -9.85 16.53 10.39
CA GLY A 32 -10.36 17.90 10.62
C GLY A 32 -11.86 18.01 10.87
N GLY A 33 -12.63 16.96 10.58
CA GLY A 33 -14.09 17.00 10.49
C GLY A 33 -14.56 17.05 9.04
N ASP A 34 -15.70 16.41 8.79
CA ASP A 34 -16.40 16.38 7.51
C ASP A 34 -17.87 16.73 7.72
N VAL A 35 -18.47 17.39 6.74
CA VAL A 35 -19.86 17.87 6.84
C VAL A 35 -20.87 16.73 7.02
N THR A 36 -20.58 15.56 6.44
CA THR A 36 -21.49 14.40 6.46
C THR A 36 -21.05 13.33 7.46
N ALA A 37 -19.74 13.05 7.52
CA ALA A 37 -19.15 12.03 8.38
C ALA A 37 -18.91 12.52 9.82
N GLY A 38 -19.04 13.83 10.06
CA GLY A 38 -18.97 14.42 11.40
C GLY A 38 -17.54 14.75 11.86
N PRO A 39 -17.32 14.88 13.17
CA PRO A 39 -16.05 15.32 13.74
C PRO A 39 -14.85 14.44 13.34
N GLY A 40 -13.66 15.02 13.44
CA GLY A 40 -12.40 14.31 13.17
C GLY A 40 -12.21 13.10 14.09
N GLY A 41 -11.60 12.05 13.53
CA GLY A 41 -11.24 10.83 14.25
C GLY A 41 -9.94 10.96 15.04
N ASP A 42 -9.67 9.94 15.84
CA ASP A 42 -8.40 9.77 16.55
C ASP A 42 -7.37 9.08 15.63
N ILE A 43 -6.31 9.81 15.27
CA ILE A 43 -5.31 9.35 14.31
C ILE A 43 -4.44 8.21 14.87
N ASP A 44 -4.29 8.11 16.19
CA ASP A 44 -3.45 7.10 16.84
C ASP A 44 -4.03 5.68 16.72
N LYS A 45 -5.28 5.57 16.26
CA LYS A 45 -5.95 4.29 16.01
C LYS A 45 -5.68 3.70 14.63
N LEU A 46 -5.04 4.43 13.72
CA LEU A 46 -4.78 3.95 12.37
C LEU A 46 -3.60 2.97 12.34
N ASP A 47 -3.81 1.77 11.79
CA ASP A 47 -2.70 0.90 11.38
C ASP A 47 -2.17 1.33 10.00
N VAL A 48 -1.29 2.32 10.00
CA VAL A 48 -0.74 2.92 8.76
C VAL A 48 0.11 1.96 7.94
N ARG A 49 0.45 0.77 8.46
CA ARG A 49 1.20 -0.27 7.73
C ARG A 49 0.34 -0.98 6.67
N GLN A 50 -0.99 -0.83 6.73
CA GLN A 50 -1.93 -1.45 5.80
C GLN A 50 -2.19 -0.64 4.53
N ILE A 51 -1.69 0.60 4.48
CA ILE A 51 -1.90 1.52 3.37
C ILE A 51 -0.55 1.95 2.79
N THR A 52 -0.52 2.30 1.52
CA THR A 52 0.68 2.86 0.88
C THR A 52 0.69 4.37 0.95
N HIS A 53 -0.48 5.02 1.05
CA HIS A 53 -0.62 6.46 1.20
C HIS A 53 -1.78 6.79 2.14
N LEU A 54 -1.60 7.83 2.95
CA LEU A 54 -2.62 8.39 3.83
C LEU A 54 -2.90 9.84 3.44
N ASN A 55 -4.13 10.12 3.03
CA ASN A 55 -4.61 11.47 2.76
C ASN A 55 -5.32 12.01 4.00
N TYR A 56 -4.63 12.85 4.76
CA TYR A 56 -5.25 13.57 5.87
C TYR A 56 -6.24 14.61 5.33
N SER A 57 -7.48 14.57 5.83
CA SER A 57 -8.59 15.38 5.33
C SER A 57 -9.32 16.10 6.47
N PHE A 58 -9.83 17.32 6.29
CA PHE A 58 -9.51 18.28 5.22
C PHE A 58 -8.48 19.30 5.71
N GLY A 59 -7.74 19.89 4.78
CA GLY A 59 -6.89 21.04 5.11
C GLY A 59 -7.74 22.23 5.60
N PRO A 60 -7.14 23.20 6.31
CA PRO A 60 -7.84 24.41 6.70
C PRO A 60 -8.36 25.14 5.45
N TYR A 61 -9.58 25.68 5.53
CA TYR A 61 -10.10 26.61 4.53
C TYR A 61 -9.17 27.83 4.49
N LEU A 62 -8.39 27.97 3.40
CA LEU A 62 -7.82 29.27 3.03
C LEU A 62 -8.91 30.13 2.36
#